data_AF-A0A2V6HDL8-F1
#
_entry.id   AF-A0A2V6HDL8-F1
#
_cell.length_a   1.000
_cell.length_b   1.000
_cell.length_c   1.000
_cell.angle_alpha   90.00
_cell.angle_beta   90.00
_cell.angle_gamma   90.00
#
_symmetry.space_group_name_H-M   'P 1'
#
loop_
_entity.id
_entity.type
_entity.pdbx_description
1 polymer ?
#
loop_
_entity_poly.entity_id
_entity_poly.type
_entity_poly.pdbx_seq_one_letter_code
_entity_poly.pdbx_strand_id
1 'polypeptide(L)'
;MAGHKIEATFSSKAFDSKHHKIVSPARESGESARIDGKQPIGTDRTANAQTEFSRFEVRWDGKAVSIPTSLYSDCFNPDLKRKEGWWDDKGTVYFLSSQDGSSLLIQMNGSDGAGSYFATWLISRSGKHSRFIDEQGP
;
A
#
# COMPACT_ATOMS: atom_id res chain seq x y z
N MET A 1 -30.86 -2.46 8.98
CA MET A 1 -29.64 -1.70 9.29
C MET A 1 -29.31 -0.86 8.07
N ALA A 2 -29.24 0.47 8.21
CA ALA A 2 -28.78 1.32 7.10
C ALA A 2 -27.28 1.09 6.93
N GLY A 3 -26.86 0.55 5.79
CA GLY A 3 -25.45 0.29 5.51
C GLY A 3 -24.67 1.61 5.39
N HIS A 4 -23.43 1.62 5.89
CA HIS A 4 -22.50 2.73 5.65
C HIS A 4 -21.99 2.69 4.22
N LYS A 5 -21.91 3.85 3.56
CA LYS A 5 -21.23 3.96 2.27
C LYS A 5 -19.74 4.11 2.52
N ILE A 6 -18.94 3.15 2.07
CA ILE A 6 -17.48 3.17 2.21
C ILE A 6 -16.86 3.39 0.83
N GLU A 7 -15.99 4.39 0.72
CA GLU A 7 -15.29 4.73 -0.53
C GLU A 7 -13.79 4.74 -0.26
N ALA A 8 -13.03 3.92 -0.99
CA ALA A 8 -11.58 3.91 -0.94
C ALA A 8 -11.02 4.37 -2.29
N THR A 9 -10.08 5.31 -2.28
CA THR A 9 -9.46 5.88 -3.47
C THR A 9 -7.94 5.71 -3.37
N PHE A 10 -7.37 5.04 -4.37
CA PHE A 10 -5.94 4.85 -4.52
C PHE A 10 -5.48 5.42 -5.85
N SER A 11 -4.32 6.06 -5.85
CA SER A 11 -3.62 6.37 -7.08
C SER A 11 -2.12 6.26 -6.85
N SER A 12 -1.41 5.88 -7.90
CA SER A 12 0.03 5.91 -7.97
C SER A 12 0.51 6.97 -8.95
N LYS A 13 1.79 7.30 -8.90
CA LYS A 13 2.50 8.14 -9.86
C LYS A 13 3.88 7.56 -10.11
N ALA A 14 4.55 8.01 -11.17
CA ALA A 14 5.96 7.71 -11.37
C ALA A 14 6.78 8.18 -10.14
N PHE A 15 7.70 7.33 -9.70
CA PHE A 15 8.62 7.66 -8.62
C PHE A 15 9.62 8.72 -9.10
N ASP A 16 9.78 9.78 -8.34
CA ASP A 16 10.74 10.85 -8.63
C ASP A 16 11.79 10.93 -7.52
N SER A 17 12.94 10.28 -7.76
CA SER A 17 14.04 10.17 -6.81
C SER A 17 14.57 11.52 -6.31
N LYS A 18 14.34 12.62 -7.03
CA LYS A 18 14.77 13.98 -6.63
C LYS A 18 13.98 14.53 -5.43
N HIS A 19 12.78 14.00 -5.18
CA HIS A 19 11.92 14.41 -4.07
C HIS A 19 12.07 13.54 -2.81
N HIS A 20 12.99 12.57 -2.82
CA HIS A 20 13.22 11.66 -1.71
C HIS A 20 14.64 11.72 -1.18
N LYS A 21 14.80 11.38 0.09
CA LYS A 21 16.12 11.13 0.69
C LYS A 21 16.47 9.67 0.50
N ILE A 22 17.38 9.40 -0.43
CA ILE A 22 17.80 8.04 -0.79
C ILE A 22 19.17 7.73 -0.20
N VAL A 23 19.28 6.58 0.47
CA VAL A 23 20.55 5.97 0.88
C VAL A 23 20.64 4.60 0.22
N SER A 24 21.65 4.40 -0.63
CA SER A 24 21.89 3.15 -1.34
C SER A 24 23.26 2.60 -0.93
N PRO A 25 23.31 1.61 -0.02
CA PRO A 25 24.55 0.95 0.36
C PRO A 25 25.23 0.27 -0.84
N ALA A 26 26.54 0.02 -0.73
CA ALA A 26 27.25 -0.80 -1.71
C ALA A 26 26.62 -2.20 -1.74
N ARG A 27 26.46 -2.78 -2.95
CA ARG A 27 25.82 -4.10 -3.14
C ARG A 27 26.44 -5.20 -2.27
N GLU A 28 27.73 -5.06 -1.97
CA GLU A 28 28.56 -6.00 -1.20
C GLU A 28 28.26 -5.99 0.30
N SER A 29 27.63 -4.93 0.82
CA SER A 29 27.35 -4.76 2.25
C SER A 29 26.23 -5.66 2.77
N GLY A 30 25.37 -6.19 1.88
CA GLY A 30 24.14 -6.88 2.27
C GLY A 30 23.08 -5.97 2.92
N GLU A 31 23.35 -4.66 3.04
CA GLU A 31 22.42 -3.70 3.62
C GLU A 31 21.35 -3.28 2.59
N SER A 32 20.13 -3.10 3.08
CA SER A 32 19.01 -2.61 2.25
C SER A 32 19.08 -1.10 2.06
N ALA A 33 18.61 -0.63 0.90
CA ALA A 33 18.44 0.78 0.65
C ALA A 33 17.44 1.42 1.63
N ARG A 34 17.49 2.74 1.75
CA ARG A 34 16.50 3.55 2.47
C ARG A 34 15.94 4.64 1.58
N ILE A 35 14.63 4.78 1.57
CA ILE A 35 13.91 5.93 0.99
C ILE A 35 13.18 6.61 2.14
N ASP A 36 13.49 7.89 2.36
CA ASP A 36 12.96 8.69 3.47
C ASP A 36 13.11 8.02 4.86
N GLY A 37 14.24 7.34 5.04
CA GLY A 37 14.59 6.65 6.28
C GLY A 37 13.92 5.28 6.48
N LYS A 38 13.11 4.81 5.53
CA LYS A 38 12.45 3.50 5.59
C LYS A 38 13.04 2.53 4.57
N GLN A 39 12.97 1.23 4.87
CA GLN A 39 13.26 0.21 3.86
C GLN A 39 12.15 0.25 2.80
N PRO A 40 12.49 0.39 1.52
CA PRO A 40 11.49 0.34 0.45
C PRO A 40 11.01 -1.09 0.25
N ILE A 41 9.70 -1.27 0.14
CA ILE A 41 9.04 -2.56 -0.08
C ILE A 41 8.64 -2.67 -1.56
N GLY A 42 8.79 -3.87 -2.13
CA GLY A 42 8.47 -4.14 -3.55
C GLY A 42 9.53 -3.66 -4.55
N THR A 43 10.79 -3.60 -4.12
CA THR A 43 11.95 -3.07 -4.89
C THR A 43 13.20 -3.93 -4.77
N ASP A 44 13.06 -5.20 -4.36
CA ASP A 44 14.19 -6.08 -4.01
C ASP A 44 15.19 -5.41 -3.05
N ARG A 45 14.65 -4.69 -2.05
CA ARG A 45 15.41 -3.91 -1.05
C ARG A 45 16.34 -2.83 -1.64
N THR A 46 16.14 -2.43 -2.89
CA THR A 46 16.90 -1.37 -3.57
C THR A 46 16.13 -0.04 -3.61
N ALA A 47 16.78 1.04 -4.03
CA ALA A 47 16.11 2.33 -4.24
C ALA A 47 15.45 2.47 -5.63
N ASN A 48 15.37 1.39 -6.42
CA ASN A 48 14.93 1.43 -7.82
C ASN A 48 13.40 1.30 -7.95
N ALA A 49 12.66 2.14 -7.22
CA ALA A 49 11.21 2.22 -7.37
C ALA A 49 10.82 2.80 -8.74
N GLN A 50 9.78 2.25 -9.36
CA GLN A 50 9.21 2.77 -10.61
C GLN A 50 8.01 3.67 -10.33
N THR A 51 7.18 3.30 -9.36
CA THR A 51 6.01 4.07 -8.94
C THR A 51 5.86 4.11 -7.44
N GLU A 52 5.16 5.14 -6.96
CA GLU A 52 4.82 5.36 -5.56
C GLU A 52 3.34 5.76 -5.44
N PHE A 53 2.77 5.63 -4.24
CA PHE A 53 1.44 6.17 -3.96
C PHE A 53 1.43 7.70 -4.07
N SER A 54 0.47 8.23 -4.84
CA SER A 54 0.10 9.65 -4.82
C SER A 54 -1.13 9.92 -3.95
N ARG A 55 -1.97 8.90 -3.73
CA ARG A 55 -3.18 9.00 -2.90
C ARG A 55 -3.53 7.67 -2.27
N PHE A 56 -3.88 7.72 -0.98
CA PHE A 56 -4.58 6.67 -0.25
C PHE A 56 -5.61 7.37 0.63
N GLU A 57 -6.88 7.27 0.26
CA GLU A 57 -7.97 7.92 0.98
C GLU A 57 -9.12 6.94 1.23
N VAL A 58 -9.69 6.98 2.43
CA VAL A 58 -10.90 6.22 2.75
C VAL A 58 -11.94 7.16 3.35
N ARG A 59 -13.19 7.03 2.89
CA ARG A 59 -14.34 7.80 3.37
C ARG A 59 -15.45 6.88 3.87
N TRP A 60 -16.08 7.28 4.97
CA TRP A 60 -17.35 6.75 5.45
C TRP A 60 -18.41 7.82 5.32
N ASP A 61 -19.48 7.51 4.58
CA ASP A 61 -20.62 8.42 4.37
C ASP A 61 -20.15 9.82 3.89
N GLY A 62 -19.18 9.83 2.97
CA GLY A 62 -18.57 11.05 2.43
C GLY A 62 -17.53 11.73 3.33
N LYS A 63 -17.37 11.30 4.60
CA LYS A 63 -16.39 11.85 5.55
C LYS A 63 -15.07 11.09 5.46
N ALA A 64 -13.98 11.80 5.21
CA ALA A 64 -12.64 11.22 5.17
C ALA A 64 -12.17 10.77 6.56
N VAL A 65 -11.55 9.60 6.60
CA VAL A 65 -10.80 9.11 7.75
C VAL A 65 -9.33 9.47 7.54
N SER A 66 -8.66 9.95 8.59
CA SER A 66 -7.24 10.28 8.52
C SER A 66 -6.41 9.01 8.41
N ILE A 67 -5.70 8.86 7.28
CA ILE A 67 -4.76 7.75 7.03
C ILE A 67 -3.34 8.31 7.06
N PRO A 68 -2.53 7.99 8.07
CA PRO A 68 -1.14 8.43 8.10
C PRO A 68 -0.38 7.95 6.87
N THR A 69 0.33 8.87 6.21
CA THR A 69 1.19 8.54 5.05
C THR A 69 2.21 7.45 5.38
N SER A 70 2.63 7.36 6.64
CA SER A 70 3.54 6.33 7.12
C SER A 70 3.04 4.89 6.92
N LEU A 71 1.73 4.66 6.74
CA LEU A 71 1.15 3.34 6.50
C LEU A 71 1.36 2.82 5.08
N TYR A 72 1.75 3.66 4.12
CA TYR A 72 1.84 3.24 2.73
C TYR A 72 3.01 3.88 1.95
N SER A 73 3.70 4.86 2.53
CA SER A 73 4.78 5.60 1.83
C SER A 73 6.01 4.77 1.48
N ASP A 74 6.17 3.60 2.09
CA ASP A 74 7.24 2.63 1.85
C ASP A 74 6.80 1.49 0.92
N CYS A 75 5.52 1.43 0.54
CA CYS A 75 4.99 0.51 -0.45
C CYS A 75 5.20 1.08 -1.87
N PHE A 76 6.27 0.66 -2.54
CA PHE A 76 6.53 1.05 -3.92
C PHE A 76 5.93 0.05 -4.89
N ASN A 77 5.82 0.47 -6.16
CA ASN A 77 5.29 -0.34 -7.25
C ASN A 77 3.93 -1.00 -6.93
N PRO A 78 2.95 -0.25 -6.38
CA PRO A 78 1.64 -0.82 -6.07
C PRO A 78 0.91 -1.20 -7.37
N ASP A 79 0.36 -2.42 -7.43
CA ASP A 79 -0.60 -2.79 -8.47
C ASP A 79 -2.00 -2.42 -7.94
N LEU A 80 -2.63 -1.44 -8.60
CA LEU A 80 -3.91 -0.85 -8.17
C LEU A 80 -5.11 -1.37 -8.98
N LYS A 81 -4.97 -2.50 -9.68
CA LYS A 81 -6.10 -3.11 -10.39
C LYS A 81 -7.10 -3.66 -9.37
N ARG A 82 -8.30 -3.08 -9.36
CA ARG A 82 -9.39 -3.55 -8.50
C ARG A 82 -9.72 -5.00 -8.82
N LYS A 83 -9.89 -5.82 -7.77
CA LYS A 83 -10.46 -7.15 -7.85
C LYS A 83 -11.98 -7.09 -7.82
N GLU A 84 -12.63 -7.66 -8.84
CA GLU A 84 -14.10 -7.64 -8.96
C GLU A 84 -14.79 -8.72 -8.12
N GLY A 85 -14.09 -9.80 -7.80
CA GLY A 85 -14.61 -10.91 -6.98
C GLY A 85 -13.54 -11.93 -6.65
N TRP A 86 -13.87 -12.97 -5.87
CA TRP A 86 -12.88 -14.00 -5.48
C TRP A 86 -12.28 -14.74 -6.68
N TRP A 87 -13.01 -14.81 -7.79
CA TRP A 87 -12.63 -15.43 -9.06
C TRP A 87 -11.71 -14.57 -9.94
N ASP A 88 -11.54 -13.28 -9.63
CA ASP A 88 -10.74 -12.38 -10.45
C ASP A 88 -9.25 -12.51 -10.11
N ASP A 89 -8.53 -13.28 -10.90
CA ASP A 89 -7.08 -13.50 -10.76
C ASP A 89 -6.23 -12.33 -11.27
N LYS A 90 -6.83 -11.34 -11.93
CA LYS A 90 -6.14 -10.17 -12.50
C LYS A 90 -6.17 -8.95 -11.58
N GLY A 91 -7.18 -8.88 -10.71
CA GLY A 91 -7.29 -7.87 -9.67
C GLY A 91 -6.32 -8.11 -8.53
N THR A 92 -5.61 -7.05 -8.16
CA THR A 92 -4.55 -7.02 -7.15
C THR A 92 -4.96 -6.29 -5.89
N VAL A 93 -6.10 -5.59 -5.88
CA VAL A 93 -6.67 -4.91 -4.72
C VAL A 93 -8.02 -5.50 -4.31
N TYR A 94 -8.13 -5.96 -3.07
CA TYR A 94 -9.34 -6.53 -2.49
C TYR A 94 -9.86 -5.69 -1.32
N PHE A 95 -11.18 -5.58 -1.20
CA PHE A 95 -11.87 -4.82 -0.16
C PHE A 95 -12.88 -5.71 0.56
N LEU A 96 -12.87 -5.65 1.89
CA LEU A 96 -13.86 -6.33 2.73
C LEU A 96 -14.28 -5.44 3.89
N SER A 97 -15.55 -5.04 3.92
CA SER A 97 -16.13 -4.32 5.05
C SER A 97 -16.60 -5.29 6.13
N SER A 98 -16.48 -4.91 7.40
CA SER A 98 -17.13 -5.63 8.50
C SER A 98 -18.66 -5.60 8.36
N GLN A 99 -19.35 -6.55 8.98
CA GLN A 99 -20.81 -6.68 8.88
C GLN A 99 -21.57 -5.44 9.40
N ASP A 100 -21.01 -4.77 10.40
CA ASP A 100 -21.53 -3.51 10.96
C ASP A 100 -21.08 -2.26 10.19
N GLY A 101 -20.24 -2.43 9.14
CA GLY A 101 -19.66 -1.36 8.35
C GLY A 101 -18.70 -0.46 9.13
N SER A 102 -18.24 -0.85 10.32
CA SER A 102 -17.35 -0.04 11.15
C SER A 102 -15.88 -0.10 10.74
N SER A 103 -15.50 -1.14 9.97
CA SER A 103 -14.12 -1.39 9.55
C SER A 103 -14.04 -1.83 8.09
N LEU A 104 -12.93 -1.50 7.45
CA LEU A 104 -12.58 -1.89 6.09
C LEU A 104 -11.21 -2.58 6.12
N LEU A 105 -11.17 -3.81 5.63
CA LEU A 105 -9.94 -4.51 5.28
C LEU A 105 -9.64 -4.25 3.81
N ILE A 106 -8.40 -3.86 3.53
CA ILE A 106 -7.85 -3.63 2.21
C ILE A 106 -6.64 -4.54 2.06
N GLN A 107 -6.61 -5.34 1.00
CA GLN A 107 -5.43 -6.11 0.62
C GLN A 107 -4.95 -5.65 -0.75
N MET A 108 -3.64 -5.51 -0.91
CA MET A 108 -3.03 -5.06 -2.16
C MET A 108 -1.71 -5.78 -2.40
N ASN A 109 -1.46 -6.15 -3.65
CA ASN A 109 -0.16 -6.62 -4.10
C ASN A 109 0.66 -5.47 -4.70
N GLY A 110 1.98 -5.52 -4.56
CA GLY A 110 2.89 -4.69 -5.34
C GLY A 110 4.17 -5.44 -5.67
N SER A 111 4.85 -5.04 -6.74
CA SER A 111 6.09 -5.67 -7.19
C SER A 111 6.80 -4.85 -8.25
N ASP A 112 8.14 -4.93 -8.30
CA ASP A 112 8.96 -4.49 -9.42
C ASP A 112 9.30 -5.63 -10.42
N GLY A 113 8.78 -6.83 -10.20
CA GLY A 113 9.11 -8.05 -10.94
C GLY A 113 10.20 -8.92 -10.29
N ALA A 114 10.96 -8.40 -9.33
CA ALA A 114 12.03 -9.11 -8.61
C ALA A 114 11.69 -9.32 -7.13
N GLY A 115 11.16 -8.30 -6.46
CA GLY A 115 10.55 -8.38 -5.14
C GLY A 115 9.04 -8.13 -5.22
N SER A 116 8.26 -8.85 -4.43
CA SER A 116 6.80 -8.65 -4.33
C SER A 116 6.36 -8.54 -2.88
N TYR A 117 5.17 -8.03 -2.64
CA TYR A 117 4.60 -7.97 -1.30
C TYR A 117 3.08 -7.98 -1.33
N PHE A 118 2.51 -8.42 -0.20
CA PHE A 118 1.11 -8.27 0.14
C PHE A 118 0.98 -7.29 1.30
N ALA A 119 0.33 -6.16 1.05
CA ALA A 119 -0.03 -5.20 2.09
C ALA A 119 -1.48 -5.41 2.51
N THR A 120 -1.70 -5.59 3.81
CA THR A 120 -3.03 -5.61 4.42
C THR A 120 -3.19 -4.40 5.32
N TRP A 121 -4.22 -3.59 5.09
CA TRP A 121 -4.63 -2.53 6.01
C TRP A 121 -6.00 -2.84 6.59
N LEU A 122 -6.13 -2.72 7.91
CA LEU A 122 -7.42 -2.69 8.59
C LEU A 122 -7.65 -1.26 9.06
N ILE A 123 -8.69 -0.61 8.56
CA ILE A 123 -9.00 0.79 8.85
C ILE A 123 -10.40 0.85 9.45
N SER A 124 -10.54 1.45 10.63
CA SER A 124 -11.84 1.70 11.24
C SER A 124 -12.38 3.08 10.87
N ARG A 125 -13.70 3.23 10.91
CA ARG A 125 -14.40 4.52 10.81
C ARG A 125 -13.93 5.54 11.85
N SER A 126 -13.43 5.08 13.00
CA SER A 126 -12.88 5.93 14.07
C SER A 126 -11.44 6.38 13.84
N GLY A 127 -10.79 5.96 12.75
CA GLY A 127 -9.41 6.29 12.42
C GLY A 127 -8.36 5.37 13.04
N LYS A 128 -8.77 4.33 13.76
CA LYS A 128 -7.84 3.27 14.18
C LYS A 128 -7.41 2.49 12.94
N HIS A 129 -6.14 2.13 12.91
CA HIS A 129 -5.57 1.44 11.77
C HIS A 129 -4.57 0.39 12.22
N SER A 130 -4.41 -0.64 11.39
CA SER A 130 -3.35 -1.63 11.50
C SER A 130 -2.87 -1.97 10.10
N ARG A 131 -1.59 -2.31 10.00
CA ARG A 131 -0.93 -2.69 8.75
C ARG A 131 -0.14 -3.96 8.97
N PHE A 132 -0.23 -4.87 8.01
CA PHE A 132 0.59 -6.08 7.92
C PHE A 132 1.21 -6.12 6.53
N ILE A 133 2.48 -6.52 6.47
CA ILE A 133 3.22 -6.67 5.23
C ILE A 133 3.80 -8.07 5.20
N ASP A 134 3.54 -8.78 4.10
CA ASP A 134 4.19 -10.03 3.76
C ASP A 134 5.05 -9.76 2.51
N GLU A 135 6.37 -9.68 2.68
CA GLU A 135 7.31 -9.51 1.56
C GLU A 135 7.64 -10.88 0.98
N GLN A 136 7.47 -11.03 -0.33
CA GLN A 136 7.78 -12.23 -1.06
C GLN A 136 8.94 -11.94 -2.04
N GLY A 137 10.15 -12.30 -1.60
CA GLY A 137 11.39 -12.39 -2.38
C GLY A 137 12.52 -11.41 -1.98
N PRO A 138 13.79 -11.81 -2.18
CA PRO A 138 14.32 -13.16 -1.93
C PRO A 138 14.35 -13.52 -0.44
#